data_AF-A0A026VT64-F1
#
_entry.id   AF-A0A026VT64-F1
#
_cell.length_a   1.000
_cell.length_b   1.000
_cell.length_c   1.000
_cell.angle_alpha   90.00
_cell.angle_beta   90.00
_cell.angle_gamma   90.00
#
_symmetry.space_group_name_H-M   'P 1'
#
loop_
_entity.id
_entity.type
_entity.pdbx_description
1 polymer ?
#
loop_
_entity_poly.entity_id
_entity_poly.type
_entity_poly.pdbx_seq_one_letter_code
_entity_poly.pdbx_strand_id
1 'polypeptide(L)'
;FHFNILKQFVDIMVEESNHMTKSLKDMEDSTVQDLQSFFSYHTLNIICETSMGTSLQNIDVAEQERYRNAIHVLTEILFHK
;
A
#
# COMPACT_ATOMS: atom_id res chain seq x y z
N PHE A 1 -15.78 -0.72 -18.33
CA PHE A 1 -14.86 -1.52 -17.49
C PHE A 1 -14.88 -2.94 -18.03
N HIS A 2 -13.73 -3.52 -18.41
CA HIS A 2 -13.66 -4.88 -18.94
C HIS A 2 -12.94 -5.77 -17.93
N PHE A 3 -13.60 -6.82 -17.44
CA PHE A 3 -13.09 -7.67 -16.34
C PHE A 3 -11.71 -8.27 -16.59
N ASN A 4 -11.26 -8.38 -17.84
CA ASN A 4 -9.90 -8.83 -18.15
C ASN A 4 -8.81 -7.95 -17.53
N ILE A 5 -9.08 -6.67 -17.23
CA ILE A 5 -8.10 -5.80 -16.54
C ILE A 5 -7.75 -6.32 -15.14
N LEU A 6 -8.69 -7.01 -14.47
CA LEU A 6 -8.44 -7.56 -13.14
C LEU A 6 -7.34 -8.62 -13.14
N LYS A 7 -7.14 -9.32 -14.26
CA LYS A 7 -6.05 -10.31 -14.38
C LYS A 7 -4.69 -9.65 -14.21
N GLN A 8 -4.52 -8.43 -14.73
CA GLN A 8 -3.28 -7.65 -14.57
C GLN A 8 -3.11 -7.16 -13.13
N PHE A 9 -4.20 -6.86 -12.43
CA PHE A 9 -4.15 -6.44 -11.02
C PHE A 9 -3.77 -7.59 -10.09
N VAL A 10 -4.06 -8.85 -10.45
CA VAL A 10 -3.65 -10.01 -9.65
C VAL A 10 -2.14 -10.09 -9.52
N ASP A 11 -1.39 -9.82 -10.59
CA ASP A 11 0.07 -9.86 -10.55
C ASP A 11 0.63 -8.83 -9.56
N ILE A 12 0.10 -7.59 -9.59
CA ILE A 12 0.44 -6.52 -8.65
C ILE A 12 0.08 -6.91 -7.20
N MET A 13 -1.10 -7.48 -6.98
CA MET A 13 -1.52 -7.92 -5.64
C MET A 13 -0.62 -9.05 -5.10
N VAL A 14 -0.18 -9.97 -5.96
CA VAL A 14 0.74 -11.05 -5.58
C VAL A 14 2.10 -10.48 -5.20
N GLU A 15 2.63 -9.54 -5.98
CA GLU A 15 3.89 -8.85 -5.69
C GLU A 15 3.83 -8.12 -4.34
N GLU A 16 2.84 -7.26 -4.12
CA GLU A 16 2.67 -6.55 -2.84
C GLU A 16 2.39 -7.50 -1.67
N SER A 17 1.71 -8.63 -1.89
CA SER A 17 1.54 -9.66 -0.85
C SER A 17 2.84 -10.35 -0.46
N ASN A 18 3.77 -10.53 -1.41
CA ASN A 18 5.10 -11.05 -1.12
C ASN A 18 5.91 -10.03 -0.29
N HIS A 19 5.81 -8.74 -0.61
CA HIS A 19 6.42 -7.67 0.20
C HIS A 19 5.85 -7.65 1.63
N MET A 20 4.52 -7.72 1.76
CA MET A 20 3.85 -7.79 3.06
C MET A 20 4.32 -9.01 3.87
N THR A 21 4.40 -10.18 3.24
CA THR A 21 4.89 -11.41 3.87
C THR A 21 6.36 -11.27 4.30
N LYS A 22 7.18 -10.60 3.49
CA LYS A 22 8.58 -10.34 3.83
C LYS A 22 8.69 -9.42 5.05
N SER A 23 7.95 -8.31 5.08
CA SER A 23 7.91 -7.41 6.24
C SER A 23 7.48 -8.12 7.52
N LEU A 24 6.51 -9.04 7.44
CA LEU A 24 6.10 -9.85 8.60
C LEU A 24 7.18 -10.84 9.06
N LYS A 25 7.95 -11.43 8.13
CA LYS A 25 9.06 -12.32 8.48
C LYS A 25 10.22 -11.56 9.12
N ASP A 26 10.47 -10.35 8.64
CA ASP A 26 11.55 -9.47 9.13
C ASP A 26 11.24 -8.88 10.52
N MET A 27 9.99 -9.01 10.98
CA MET A 27 9.56 -8.60 12.33
C MET A 27 9.95 -9.57 13.46
N GLU A 28 10.54 -10.74 13.18
CA GLU A 28 10.85 -11.78 14.18
C GLU A 28 9.65 -12.09 15.12
N ASP A 29 9.89 -12.35 16.42
CA ASP A 29 8.86 -12.57 17.44
C ASP A 29 8.13 -11.26 17.85
N SER A 30 8.36 -10.15 17.15
CA SER A 30 7.64 -8.90 17.40
C SER A 30 6.24 -8.91 16.77
N THR A 31 5.34 -8.15 17.38
CA THR A 31 3.94 -8.05 16.94
C THR A 31 3.71 -6.75 16.18
N VAL A 32 2.85 -6.82 15.16
CA VAL A 32 2.38 -5.61 14.46
C VAL A 32 1.57 -4.77 15.44
N GLN A 33 2.12 -3.62 15.83
CA GLN A 33 1.51 -2.72 16.82
C GLN A 33 0.24 -2.06 16.28
N ASP A 34 0.22 -1.71 15.00
CA ASP A 34 -0.95 -1.15 14.33
C ASP A 34 -1.22 -1.85 12.99
N LEU A 35 -2.20 -2.75 13.00
CA LEU A 35 -2.64 -3.46 11.81
C LEU A 35 -3.23 -2.52 10.77
N GLN A 36 -3.87 -1.41 11.19
CA GLN A 36 -4.50 -0.50 10.24
C GLN A 36 -3.44 0.19 9.38
N SER A 37 -2.40 0.77 9.99
CA SER A 37 -1.29 1.38 9.24
C SER A 37 -0.55 0.34 8.40
N PHE A 38 -0.33 -0.86 8.93
CA PHE A 38 0.34 -1.93 8.22
C PHE A 38 -0.39 -2.33 6.92
N PHE A 39 -1.70 -2.60 6.99
CA PHE A 39 -2.47 -2.92 5.79
C PHE A 39 -2.64 -1.71 4.86
N SER A 40 -2.80 -0.50 5.42
CA SER A 40 -2.94 0.72 4.63
C SER A 40 -1.70 0.99 3.79
N TYR A 41 -0.51 0.65 4.30
CA TYR A 41 0.75 0.80 3.58
C TYR A 41 0.73 0.03 2.24
N HIS A 42 0.46 -1.28 2.31
CA HIS A 42 0.43 -2.16 1.13
C HIS A 42 -0.79 -1.91 0.25
N THR A 43 -1.94 -1.61 0.85
CA THR A 43 -3.16 -1.29 0.09
C THR A 43 -2.97 -0.05 -0.78
N LEU A 44 -2.29 0.99 -0.27
CA LEU A 44 -2.02 2.20 -1.04
C LEU A 44 -1.08 1.92 -2.22
N ASN A 45 -0.08 1.05 -2.07
CA ASN A 45 0.79 0.63 -3.18
C ASN A 45 -0.02 -0.03 -4.29
N ILE A 46 -0.89 -0.98 -3.94
CA ILE A 46 -1.77 -1.67 -4.89
C ILE A 46 -2.65 -0.65 -5.63
N ILE A 47 -3.24 0.31 -4.92
CA ILE A 47 -4.09 1.34 -5.55
C ILE A 47 -3.26 2.19 -6.53
N CYS A 48 -2.09 2.66 -6.13
CA CYS A 48 -1.23 3.49 -6.98
C CYS A 48 -0.78 2.72 -8.24
N GLU A 49 -0.41 1.45 -8.12
CA GLU A 49 0.02 0.66 -9.27
C GLU A 49 -1.14 0.27 -10.18
N THR A 50 -2.24 -0.22 -9.62
CA THR A 50 -3.39 -0.67 -10.42
C THR A 50 -4.16 0.48 -11.07
N SER A 51 -4.31 1.61 -10.37
CA SER A 51 -5.13 2.73 -10.83
C SER A 51 -4.32 3.82 -11.54
N MET A 52 -3.09 4.08 -11.08
CA MET A 52 -2.25 5.18 -11.59
C MET A 52 -1.09 4.69 -12.45
N GLY A 53 -0.80 3.38 -12.47
CA GLY A 53 0.36 2.83 -13.18
C GLY A 53 1.70 3.24 -12.55
N THR A 54 1.69 3.68 -11.29
CA THR A 54 2.86 4.22 -10.60
C THR A 54 3.18 3.37 -9.37
N SER A 55 4.37 2.78 -9.36
CA SER A 55 4.89 2.10 -8.18
C SER A 55 5.44 3.10 -7.17
N LEU A 56 4.89 3.10 -5.96
CA LEU A 56 5.42 3.90 -4.85
C LEU A 56 6.82 3.43 -4.46
N GLN A 57 7.16 2.16 -4.65
CA GLN A 57 8.48 1.61 -4.32
C GLN A 57 9.61 2.27 -5.13
N ASN A 58 9.31 2.78 -6.33
CA ASN A 58 10.29 3.40 -7.23
C ASN A 58 10.51 4.90 -6.97
N ILE A 59 9.86 5.46 -5.96
CA ILE A 59 9.95 6.87 -5.57
C ILE A 59 10.89 7.00 -4.37
N ASP A 60 11.55 8.16 -4.22
CA ASP A 60 12.34 8.47 -3.03
C ASP A 60 11.53 8.29 -1.72
N VAL A 61 12.18 7.78 -0.68
CA VAL A 61 11.54 7.44 0.60
C VAL A 61 10.88 8.67 1.23
N ALA A 62 11.50 9.85 1.17
CA ALA A 62 10.92 11.05 1.75
C ALA A 62 9.64 11.47 1.01
N GLU A 63 9.61 11.28 -0.31
CA GLU A 63 8.42 11.53 -1.13
C GLU A 63 7.31 10.50 -0.91
N GLN A 64 7.66 9.22 -0.70
CA GLN A 64 6.69 8.19 -0.30
C GLN A 64 6.01 8.56 1.03
N GLU A 65 6.78 8.91 2.05
CA GLU A 65 6.27 9.31 3.36
C GLU A 65 5.39 10.55 3.26
N ARG A 66 5.81 11.55 2.48
CA ARG A 66 5.01 12.76 2.23
C ARG A 66 3.66 12.43 1.59
N TYR A 67 3.64 11.55 0.59
CA TYR A 67 2.41 11.12 -0.07
C TYR A 67 1.48 10.37 0.88
N ARG A 68 2.02 9.42 1.66
CA ARG A 68 1.24 8.65 2.65
C ARG A 68 0.61 9.56 3.71
N ASN A 69 1.37 10.51 4.23
CA ASN A 69 0.87 11.49 5.19
C ASN A 69 -0.25 12.36 4.58
N ALA A 70 -0.08 12.83 3.34
CA ALA A 70 -1.12 13.59 2.65
C ALA A 70 -2.43 12.79 2.51
N ILE A 71 -2.35 11.49 2.18
CA ILE A 71 -3.51 10.60 2.12
C ILE A 71 -4.14 10.40 3.51
N HIS A 72 -3.33 10.28 4.56
CA HIS A 72 -3.81 10.16 5.93
C HIS A 72 -4.62 11.41 6.34
N VAL A 73 -4.05 12.60 6.18
CA VAL A 73 -4.71 13.88 6.45
C VAL A 73 -6.00 14.03 5.63
N LEU A 74 -5.95 13.68 4.35
CA LEU A 74 -7.15 13.69 3.50
C LEU A 74 -8.24 12.76 4.05
N THR A 75 -7.86 11.58 4.52
CA THR A 75 -8.80 10.59 5.09
C THR A 75 -9.42 11.13 6.39
N GLU A 76 -8.65 11.77 7.26
CA GLU A 76 -9.17 12.41 8.47
C GLU A 76 -10.20 13.50 8.13
N ILE A 77 -9.91 14.34 7.13
CA ILE A 77 -10.82 15.40 6.68
C ILE A 77 -12.11 14.81 6.10
N LEU A 78 -12.01 13.81 5.22
CA LEU A 78 -13.16 13.23 4.52
C LEU A 78 -14.09 12.45 5.45
N PHE A 79 -13.52 11.73 6.41
CA PHE A 79 -14.29 10.82 7.26
C PHE A 79 -14.55 11.38 8.67
N HIS A 80 -14.07 12.59 9.00
CA HIS A 80 -14.25 13.24 10.31
C HIS A 80 -14.04 12.25 11.47
N LYS A 81 -12.89 11.57 11.46
CA LYS A 81 -12.49 10.67 12.55
C LYS A 81 -12.01 11.46 13.77
#